data_AF-A0A847IZB6-F1
#
_entry.id   AF-A0A847IZB6-F1
#
_cell.length_a   1.000
_cell.length_b   1.000
_cell.length_c   1.000
_cell.angle_alpha   90.00
_cell.angle_beta   90.00
_cell.angle_gamma   90.00
#
_symmetry.space_group_name_H-M   'P 1'
#
loop_
_entity.id
_entity.type
_entity.pdbx_description
1 polymer ?
#
loop_
_entity_poly.entity_id
_entity_poly.type
_entity_poly.pdbx_seq_one_letter_code
_entity_poly.pdbx_strand_id
1 'polypeptide(L)'
;NDNLWQGVNGINNPCPKGYRLPTDTEWNAELASWGSNNGTGAFNSPLKLTKAGGRNYGNGNTFVVGTKGYYWSSTISGIGSQLLEFDNISASITNHSRANGRSVRCIKDL
;
A
#
# COMPACT_ATOMS: atom_id res chain seq x y z
N ASN A 1 3.20 0.53 17.01
CA ASN A 1 1.93 0.03 17.57
C ASN A 1 1.39 -0.96 16.57
N ASP A 2 1.40 -2.23 16.95
CA ASP A 2 1.07 -3.36 16.07
C ASP A 2 -0.44 -3.60 16.02
N ASN A 3 -1.22 -2.97 16.90
CA ASN A 3 -2.67 -3.16 16.97
C ASN A 3 -3.45 -2.28 15.99
N LEU A 4 -2.76 -1.53 15.12
CA LEU A 4 -3.41 -0.66 14.14
C LEU A 4 -3.77 -1.47 12.89
N TRP A 5 -4.97 -1.25 12.36
CA TRP A 5 -5.41 -1.77 11.05
C TRP A 5 -5.57 -3.29 10.94
N GLN A 6 -5.90 -3.96 12.05
CA GLN A 6 -6.13 -5.40 12.17
C GLN A 6 -7.47 -5.85 11.55
N GLY A 7 -7.72 -5.51 10.29
CA GLY A 7 -8.94 -5.87 9.56
C GLY A 7 -10.14 -4.95 9.84
N VAL A 8 -11.34 -5.40 9.47
CA VAL A 8 -12.56 -4.56 9.44
C VAL A 8 -12.91 -3.99 10.82
N ASN A 9 -12.74 -4.79 11.87
CA ASN A 9 -12.97 -4.39 13.27
C ASN A 9 -11.70 -3.88 13.97
N GLY A 10 -10.63 -3.64 13.20
CA GLY A 10 -9.36 -3.18 13.74
C GLY A 10 -9.47 -1.80 14.38
N ILE A 11 -8.73 -1.59 15.47
CA ILE A 11 -8.61 -0.28 16.10
C ILE A 11 -7.96 0.69 15.10
N ASN A 12 -8.54 1.88 14.99
CA ASN A 12 -8.08 2.95 14.10
C ASN A 12 -8.01 2.54 12.61
N ASN A 13 -8.90 1.63 12.18
CA ASN A 13 -9.09 1.31 10.77
C ASN A 13 -9.47 2.59 9.99
N PRO A 14 -8.65 3.07 9.04
CA PRO A 14 -8.92 4.30 8.30
C PRO A 14 -9.97 4.09 7.21
N CYS A 15 -10.41 2.85 7.00
CA CYS A 15 -11.39 2.51 6.00
C CYS A 15 -12.83 2.66 6.52
N PRO A 16 -13.80 2.92 5.62
CA PRO A 16 -15.21 2.93 5.98
C PRO A 16 -15.67 1.62 6.62
N LYS A 17 -16.79 1.66 7.35
CA LYS A 17 -17.38 0.47 7.98
C LYS A 17 -17.57 -0.66 6.94
N GLY A 18 -17.09 -1.86 7.28
CA GLY A 18 -17.14 -3.02 6.38
C GLY A 18 -15.97 -3.12 5.40
N TYR A 19 -15.00 -2.19 5.45
CA TYR A 19 -13.80 -2.20 4.63
C TYR A 19 -12.55 -2.27 5.50
N ARG A 20 -11.45 -2.75 4.94
CA ARG A 20 -10.12 -2.80 5.56
C ARG A 20 -9.03 -2.53 4.54
N LEU A 21 -7.79 -2.37 5.02
CA LEU A 21 -6.62 -2.41 4.15
C LEU A 21 -6.41 -3.82 3.58
N PRO A 22 -5.91 -3.95 2.34
CA PRO A 22 -5.40 -5.22 1.83
C PRO A 22 -4.30 -5.79 2.72
N THR A 23 -4.15 -7.10 2.70
CA THR A 23 -2.98 -7.82 3.18
C THR A 23 -1.90 -7.82 2.10
N ASP A 24 -0.67 -8.19 2.45
CA ASP A 24 0.39 -8.44 1.47
C ASP A 24 0.05 -9.59 0.50
N THR A 25 -0.68 -10.61 0.95
CA THR A 25 -1.16 -11.70 0.10
C THR A 25 -2.11 -11.17 -0.99
N GLU A 26 -3.04 -10.29 -0.63
CA GLU A 26 -3.95 -9.65 -1.58
C GLU A 26 -3.23 -8.69 -2.53
N TRP A 27 -2.20 -7.99 -2.06
CA TRP A 27 -1.36 -7.20 -2.94
C TRP A 27 -0.52 -8.04 -3.90
N ASN A 28 -0.02 -9.21 -3.46
CA ASN A 28 0.65 -10.14 -4.36
C ASN A 28 -0.31 -10.69 -5.42
N ALA A 29 -1.56 -10.98 -5.06
CA ALA A 29 -2.58 -11.40 -6.01
C ALA A 29 -2.91 -10.29 -7.03
N GLU A 30 -3.04 -9.04 -6.58
CA GLU A 30 -3.17 -7.88 -7.46
C GLU A 30 -1.97 -7.74 -8.39
N LEU A 31 -0.74 -7.80 -7.86
CA LEU A 31 0.48 -7.68 -8.65
C LEU A 31 0.58 -8.78 -9.72
N ALA A 32 0.20 -10.02 -9.38
CA ALA A 32 0.17 -11.14 -10.32
C ALA A 32 -0.85 -10.96 -11.46
N SER A 33 -1.82 -10.05 -11.30
CA SER A 33 -2.81 -9.74 -12.34
C SER A 33 -2.32 -8.69 -13.35
N TRP A 34 -1.14 -8.10 -13.16
CA TRP A 34 -0.64 -7.03 -14.01
C TRP A 34 0.01 -7.57 -15.28
N GLY A 35 -0.22 -6.90 -16.42
CA GLY A 35 0.46 -7.26 -17.67
C GLY A 35 1.97 -6.95 -17.66
N SER A 36 2.43 -6.07 -16.78
CA SER A 36 3.84 -5.79 -16.52
C SER A 36 4.07 -5.43 -15.05
N ASN A 37 5.13 -5.93 -14.44
CA ASN A 37 5.43 -5.65 -13.02
C ASN A 37 6.13 -4.29 -12.85
N ASN A 38 5.44 -3.21 -13.20
CA ASN A 38 5.92 -1.83 -13.08
C ASN A 38 4.73 -0.85 -13.05
N GLY A 39 5.01 0.45 -13.02
CA GLY A 39 4.02 1.51 -12.94
C GLY A 39 3.05 1.56 -14.11
N THR A 40 3.44 1.08 -15.30
CA THR A 40 2.52 0.94 -16.43
C THR A 40 1.50 -0.16 -16.15
N GLY A 41 1.93 -1.30 -15.62
CA GLY A 41 1.03 -2.37 -15.21
C GLY A 41 0.13 -1.96 -14.05
N ALA A 42 0.68 -1.24 -13.07
CA ALA A 42 -0.07 -0.69 -11.94
C ALA A 42 -1.21 0.23 -12.42
N PHE A 43 -0.93 1.13 -13.37
CA PHE A 43 -1.93 2.04 -13.93
C PHE A 43 -2.94 1.31 -14.81
N ASN A 44 -2.53 0.28 -15.54
CA ASN A 44 -3.42 -0.49 -16.41
C ASN A 44 -4.22 -1.57 -15.65
N SER A 45 -3.85 -1.90 -14.42
CA SER A 45 -4.54 -2.85 -13.54
C SER A 45 -6.03 -2.55 -13.35
N PRO A 46 -6.83 -3.51 -12.82
CA PRO A 46 -8.21 -3.24 -12.42
C PRO A 46 -8.32 -2.10 -11.40
N LEU A 47 -7.33 -1.94 -10.51
CA LEU A 47 -7.36 -0.94 -9.45
C LEU A 47 -6.86 0.45 -9.88
N LYS A 48 -6.26 0.59 -11.07
CA LYS A 48 -5.74 1.85 -11.63
C LYS A 48 -4.84 2.61 -10.64
N LEU A 49 -3.86 1.91 -10.07
CA LEU A 49 -2.98 2.47 -9.05
C LEU A 49 -2.06 3.54 -9.66
N THR A 50 -1.78 4.59 -8.89
CA THR A 50 -1.01 5.76 -9.34
C THR A 50 0.27 5.95 -8.53
N LYS A 51 1.23 6.67 -9.11
CA LYS A 51 2.50 7.02 -8.46
C LYS A 51 2.34 8.23 -7.54
N ALA A 52 1.56 8.07 -6.48
CA ALA A 52 1.23 9.15 -5.54
C ALA A 52 2.43 9.64 -4.69
N GLY A 53 3.55 8.90 -4.67
CA GLY A 53 4.67 9.16 -3.80
C GLY A 53 4.32 8.91 -2.32
N GLY A 54 4.94 9.67 -1.43
CA GLY A 54 4.66 9.59 0.00
C GLY A 54 5.08 10.84 0.77
N ARG A 55 4.88 10.81 2.09
CA ARG A 55 5.31 11.86 3.03
C ARG A 55 6.36 11.33 3.98
N ASN A 56 7.43 12.10 4.17
CA ASN A 56 8.53 11.75 5.06
C ASN A 56 8.07 11.85 6.52
N TYR A 57 8.43 10.87 7.34
CA TYR A 57 7.99 10.79 8.74
C TYR A 57 8.59 11.88 9.65
N GLY A 58 9.77 12.43 9.31
CA GLY A 58 10.49 13.39 10.15
C GLY A 58 10.11 14.85 9.92
N ASN A 59 9.64 15.20 8.71
CA ASN A 59 9.32 16.58 8.35
C ASN A 59 8.00 16.77 7.57
N GLY A 60 7.29 15.68 7.22
CA GLY A 60 6.00 15.75 6.51
C GLY A 60 6.09 16.08 5.02
N ASN A 61 7.29 16.33 4.48
CA ASN A 61 7.48 16.71 3.08
C ASN A 61 7.09 15.56 2.14
N THR A 62 6.48 15.93 1.01
CA THR A 62 6.19 14.99 -0.07
C THR A 62 7.47 14.60 -0.79
N PHE A 63 7.57 13.34 -1.21
CA PHE A 63 8.71 12.84 -1.98
C PHE A 63 8.29 11.81 -3.02
N VAL A 64 9.10 11.68 -4.08
CA VAL A 64 8.95 10.76 -5.23
C VAL A 64 7.55 10.75 -5.86
N VAL A 65 6.84 11.87 -5.76
CA VAL A 65 5.53 12.09 -6.40
C VAL A 65 5.71 11.99 -7.92
N GLY A 66 4.86 11.22 -8.59
CA GLY A 66 4.97 10.94 -10.02
C GLY A 66 6.03 9.89 -10.38
N THR A 67 6.88 9.51 -9.43
CA THR A 67 7.99 8.57 -9.65
C THR A 67 7.73 7.20 -9.02
N LYS A 68 7.17 7.14 -7.81
CA LYS A 68 6.86 5.87 -7.12
C LYS A 68 5.42 5.81 -6.63
N GLY A 69 4.84 4.61 -6.63
CA GLY A 69 3.61 4.27 -5.94
C GLY A 69 3.91 3.48 -4.67
N TYR A 70 3.22 3.82 -3.59
CA TYR A 70 3.32 3.12 -2.31
C TYR A 70 1.93 2.93 -1.71
N TYR A 71 1.55 1.69 -1.45
CA TYR A 71 0.24 1.37 -0.88
C TYR A 71 0.39 0.42 0.31
N TRP A 72 0.03 0.91 1.49
CA TRP A 72 0.11 0.12 2.73
C TRP A 72 -0.69 -1.18 2.64
N SER A 73 -0.19 -2.22 3.30
CA SER A 73 -0.97 -3.38 3.67
C SER A 73 -1.20 -3.40 5.19
N SER A 74 -2.13 -4.25 5.64
CA SER A 74 -2.36 -4.56 7.05
C SER A 74 -1.35 -5.58 7.62
N THR A 75 -0.48 -6.16 6.79
CA THR A 75 0.50 -7.16 7.22
C THR A 75 1.69 -6.50 7.92
N ILE A 76 1.94 -6.89 9.17
CA ILE A 76 3.04 -6.39 10.00
C ILE A 76 4.30 -7.23 9.76
N SER A 77 5.46 -6.57 9.70
CA SER A 77 6.75 -7.24 9.51
C SER A 77 7.80 -6.64 10.44
N GLY A 78 8.01 -7.29 11.58
CA GLY A 78 8.89 -6.82 12.66
C GLY A 78 8.48 -5.43 13.15
N ILE A 79 9.41 -4.46 13.06
CA ILE A 79 9.15 -3.07 13.48
C ILE A 79 8.38 -2.24 12.44
N GLY A 80 8.19 -2.77 11.22
CA GLY A 80 7.54 -2.11 10.09
C GLY A 80 6.22 -2.77 9.68
N SER A 81 5.73 -2.37 8.50
CA SER A 81 4.59 -2.98 7.82
C SER A 81 4.93 -3.19 6.35
N GLN A 82 4.29 -4.19 5.75
CA GLN A 82 4.43 -4.46 4.32
C GLN A 82 3.63 -3.42 3.51
N LEU A 83 4.11 -3.12 2.31
CA LEU A 83 3.41 -2.30 1.33
C LEU A 83 3.69 -2.79 -0.09
N LEU A 84 2.80 -2.46 -1.01
CA LEU A 84 3.06 -2.55 -2.44
C LEU A 84 3.85 -1.31 -2.90
N GLU A 85 5.03 -1.52 -3.46
CA GLU A 85 5.88 -0.50 -4.06
C GLU A 85 6.02 -0.75 -5.56
N PHE A 86 5.93 0.30 -6.37
CA PHE A 86 6.23 0.23 -7.80
C PHE A 86 6.76 1.55 -8.36
N ASP A 87 7.55 1.44 -9.42
CA ASP A 87 8.08 2.55 -10.20
C ASP A 87 8.07 2.21 -11.70
N ASN A 88 8.74 2.98 -12.55
CA ASN A 88 8.73 2.73 -14.00
C ASN A 88 9.42 1.40 -14.40
N ILE A 89 10.23 0.81 -13.53
CA ILE A 89 11.07 -0.35 -13.83
C ILE A 89 10.50 -1.61 -13.19
N SER A 90 10.06 -1.52 -11.93
CA SER A 90 9.74 -2.70 -11.12
C SER A 90 8.55 -2.48 -10.19
N ALA A 91 8.01 -3.58 -9.66
CA ALA A 91 6.98 -3.61 -8.65
C ALA A 91 7.21 -4.80 -7.71
N SER A 92 7.03 -4.60 -6.41
CA SER A 92 7.24 -5.64 -5.38
C SER A 92 6.55 -5.29 -4.07
N ILE A 93 6.44 -6.28 -3.18
CA ILE A 93 6.06 -6.06 -1.78
C ILE A 93 7.32 -5.78 -0.96
N THR A 94 7.35 -4.65 -0.26
CA THR A 94 8.50 -4.22 0.55
C THR A 94 8.09 -3.89 1.98
N ASN A 95 9.06 -3.89 2.91
CA ASN A 95 8.83 -3.52 4.30
C ASN A 95 9.24 -2.05 4.53
N HIS A 96 8.38 -1.27 5.17
CA HIS A 96 8.68 0.13 5.51
C HIS A 96 8.30 0.49 6.95
N SER A 97 8.98 1.50 7.50
CA SER A 97 8.61 2.11 8.78
C SER A 97 7.22 2.72 8.71
N ARG A 98 6.36 2.34 9.67
CA ARG A 98 4.95 2.74 9.79
C ARG A 98 4.73 4.24 9.99
N ALA A 99 5.77 4.98 10.38
CA ALA A 99 5.69 6.43 10.54
C ALA A 99 5.62 7.18 9.20
N ASN A 100 5.90 6.50 8.08
CA ASN A 100 5.81 7.11 6.76
C ASN A 100 4.35 7.30 6.31
N GLY A 101 4.05 8.47 5.76
CA GLY A 101 2.78 8.69 5.07
C GLY A 101 2.81 8.00 3.71
N ARG A 102 2.05 6.92 3.54
CA ARG A 102 1.81 6.24 2.26
C ARG A 102 0.32 6.19 1.98
N SER A 103 -0.03 5.93 0.73
CA SER A 103 -1.42 5.76 0.33
C SER A 103 -2.02 4.53 1.00
N VAL A 104 -3.30 4.61 1.34
CA VAL A 104 -4.11 3.48 1.75
C VAL A 104 -5.15 3.22 0.67
N ARG A 105 -5.43 1.95 0.42
CA ARG A 105 -6.61 1.53 -0.36
C ARG A 105 -7.46 0.66 0.54
N CYS A 106 -8.77 0.84 0.45
CA CYS A 106 -9.73 0.07 1.23
C CYS A 106 -10.40 -0.96 0.34
N ILE A 107 -10.44 -2.21 0.79
CA ILE A 107 -11.17 -3.30 0.15
C ILE A 107 -12.28 -3.76 1.09
N LYS A 108 -13.38 -4.22 0.50
CA LYS A 108 -14.49 -4.79 1.26
C LYS A 108 -14.24 -6.28 1.42
N ASP A 109 -14.40 -6.79 2.64
CA ASP A 109 -14.55 -8.23 2.81
C ASP A 109 -15.89 -8.66 2.21
N LEU A 110 -15.87 -9.78 1.48
CA LEU A 110 -17.07 -10.40 0.92
C LEU A 110 -17.97 -10.95 2.03
#